data_AF-A0A6N7GYC1-F1
#
_entry.id   AF-A0A6N7GYC1-F1
#
_cell.length_a   1.000
_cell.length_b   1.000
_cell.length_c   1.000
_cell.angle_alpha   90.00
_cell.angle_beta   90.00
_cell.angle_gamma   90.00
#
_symmetry.space_group_name_H-M   'P 1'
#
loop_
_entity.id
_entity.type
_entity.pdbx_description
1 polymer ?
#
loop_
_entity_poly.entity_id
_entity_poly.type
_entity_poly.pdbx_seq_one_letter_code
_entity_poly.pdbx_strand_id
1 'polypeptide(L)'
;MLFVGPSTAAPPHALSVRTILVIRFRHLGDLVLTSGLFQNLRAAFPNAKLALLCDPRFAEFLEKQPPIDTVWVLPKRGYVCGSLLKGWLRLTWDLVRTEFDAVIDLADTRTSSQIVRLLRSPVRIGYQPPLRLRRQWWEGRAYNTHIRPNRLGDAEHVVDSYLAPLKQLGQMIVQRQPKLNDCSAPAQARHE
;
A
#
# COMPACT_ATOMS: atom_id res chain seq x y z
N MET A 1 -25.50 14.18 -19.78
CA MET A 1 -24.89 13.67 -18.54
C MET A 1 -23.41 13.47 -18.84
N LEU A 2 -22.55 14.42 -18.48
CA LEU A 2 -21.13 14.40 -18.83
C LEU A 2 -20.43 13.28 -18.05
N PHE A 3 -19.94 12.28 -18.77
CA PHE A 3 -19.11 11.21 -18.24
C PHE A 3 -17.72 11.81 -17.97
N VAL A 4 -17.46 12.22 -16.73
CA VAL A 4 -16.10 12.60 -16.31
C VAL A 4 -15.30 11.30 -16.25
N GLY A 5 -14.44 11.06 -17.24
CA GLY A 5 -13.50 9.95 -17.24
C GLY A 5 -12.56 10.01 -16.02
N PRO A 6 -11.87 8.90 -15.68
CA PRO A 6 -10.92 8.90 -14.58
C PRO A 6 -9.86 9.96 -14.85
N SER A 7 -9.79 10.97 -13.99
CA SER A 7 -8.71 11.96 -13.99
C SER A 7 -7.45 11.24 -13.58
N THR A 8 -6.69 10.74 -14.56
CA THR A 8 -5.34 10.23 -14.36
C THR A 8 -4.51 11.36 -13.74
N ALA A 9 -4.29 11.31 -12.44
CA ALA A 9 -3.35 12.23 -11.80
C ALA A 9 -2.00 12.04 -12.50
N ALA A 10 -1.36 13.13 -12.92
CA ALA A 10 -0.03 13.06 -13.52
C ALA A 10 0.90 12.28 -12.57
N PRO A 11 1.73 11.35 -13.08
CA PRO A 11 2.60 10.56 -12.23
C PRO A 11 3.50 11.50 -11.43
N PRO A 12 3.57 11.35 -10.10
CA PRO A 12 4.33 12.28 -9.29
C PRO A 12 5.81 12.19 -9.69
N HIS A 13 6.47 13.33 -9.88
CA HIS A 13 7.89 13.35 -10.22
C HIS A 13 8.68 12.67 -9.09
N ALA A 14 9.53 11.71 -9.44
CA ALA A 14 10.27 10.87 -8.48
C ALA A 14 11.04 11.66 -7.40
N LEU A 15 11.54 12.85 -7.74
CA LEU A 15 12.28 13.73 -6.83
C LEU A 15 11.39 14.50 -5.83
N SER A 16 10.07 14.50 -6.01
CA SER A 16 9.13 15.26 -5.17
C SER A 16 8.40 14.41 -4.14
N VAL A 17 8.38 13.08 -4.31
CA VAL A 17 7.67 12.16 -3.41
C VAL A 17 8.51 11.94 -2.16
N ARG A 18 7.96 12.32 -1.01
CA ARG A 18 8.61 12.23 0.31
C ARG A 18 8.03 11.13 1.17
N THR A 19 6.74 10.81 1.06
CA THR A 19 6.10 9.78 1.89
C THR A 19 5.11 8.95 1.08
N ILE A 20 5.29 7.62 1.10
CA ILE A 20 4.41 6.65 0.43
C ILE A 20 3.82 5.69 1.46
N LEU A 21 2.50 5.53 1.45
CA LEU A 21 1.80 4.52 2.26
C LEU A 21 1.38 3.34 1.38
N VAL A 22 1.78 2.14 1.76
CA VAL A 22 1.23 0.89 1.21
C VAL A 22 0.26 0.28 2.22
N ILE A 23 -0.92 -0.16 1.79
CA ILE A 23 -1.93 -0.78 2.66
C ILE A 23 -2.11 -2.26 2.27
N ARG A 24 -1.89 -3.17 3.24
CA ARG A 24 -2.04 -4.62 3.04
C ARG A 24 -2.41 -5.35 4.33
N PHE A 25 -3.56 -6.02 4.37
CA PHE A 25 -4.07 -6.63 5.62
C PHE A 25 -3.97 -8.16 5.71
N ARG A 26 -3.85 -8.89 4.60
CA ARG A 26 -4.02 -10.36 4.60
C ARG A 26 -2.81 -11.10 4.00
N HIS A 27 -2.64 -12.32 4.52
CA HIS A 27 -1.70 -13.42 4.20
C HIS A 27 -0.20 -13.11 4.19
N LEU A 28 0.57 -13.97 4.85
CA LEU A 28 2.03 -13.87 4.93
C LEU A 28 2.71 -14.06 3.55
N GLY A 29 2.14 -14.89 2.66
CA GLY A 29 2.64 -15.06 1.29
C GLY A 29 2.59 -13.78 0.45
N ASP A 30 1.73 -12.83 0.83
CA ASP A 30 1.67 -11.52 0.21
C ASP A 30 2.73 -10.57 0.74
N LEU A 31 3.32 -10.83 1.91
CA LEU A 31 4.40 -10.02 2.48
C LEU A 31 5.71 -10.19 1.69
N VAL A 32 5.97 -11.41 1.22
CA VAL A 32 7.05 -11.72 0.28
C VAL A 32 6.88 -10.85 -0.98
N LEU A 33 5.71 -10.91 -1.62
CA LEU A 33 5.44 -10.12 -2.83
C LEU A 33 5.48 -8.61 -2.58
N THR A 34 4.98 -8.19 -1.41
CA THR A 34 4.98 -6.79 -0.97
C THR A 34 6.42 -6.30 -0.75
N SER A 35 7.35 -7.13 -0.27
CA SER A 35 8.76 -6.73 -0.13
C SER A 35 9.39 -6.39 -1.49
N GLY A 36 9.05 -7.14 -2.54
CA GLY A 36 9.42 -6.83 -3.92
C GLY A 36 8.90 -5.45 -4.36
N LEU A 37 7.65 -5.12 -4.03
CA LEU A 37 7.12 -3.76 -4.27
C LEU A 37 7.94 -2.70 -3.52
N PHE A 38 8.21 -2.90 -2.22
CA PHE A 38 8.99 -1.95 -1.42
C PHE A 38 10.42 -1.75 -1.97
N GLN A 39 11.08 -2.79 -2.48
CA GLN A 39 12.39 -2.69 -3.12
C GLN A 39 12.36 -1.81 -4.36
N ASN A 40 11.36 -1.98 -5.22
CA ASN A 40 11.19 -1.13 -6.38
C ASN A 40 10.81 0.31 -6.00
N LEU A 41 9.98 0.49 -4.98
CA LEU A 41 9.64 1.82 -4.46
C LEU A 41 10.89 2.52 -3.92
N ARG A 42 11.77 1.80 -3.21
CA ARG A 42 13.04 2.38 -2.75
C ARG A 42 13.97 2.72 -3.92
N ALA A 43 14.03 1.87 -4.95
CA ALA A 43 14.85 2.16 -6.13
C ALA A 43 14.34 3.39 -6.91
N ALA A 44 13.02 3.52 -7.04
CA ALA A 44 12.38 4.64 -7.74
C ALA A 44 12.37 5.94 -6.91
N PHE A 45 12.22 5.82 -5.59
CA PHE A 45 12.08 6.93 -4.64
C PHE A 45 13.07 6.75 -3.47
N PRO A 46 14.38 6.90 -3.71
CA PRO A 46 15.42 6.57 -2.73
C PRO A 46 15.30 7.35 -1.41
N ASN A 47 14.81 8.58 -1.47
CA ASN A 47 14.67 9.47 -0.31
C ASN A 47 13.27 9.46 0.31
N ALA A 48 12.32 8.72 -0.26
CA ALA A 48 10.97 8.67 0.28
C ALA A 48 10.90 7.80 1.54
N LYS A 49 10.10 8.21 2.51
CA LYS A 49 9.68 7.39 3.63
C LYS A 49 8.62 6.40 3.16
N LEU A 50 8.89 5.12 3.31
CA LEU A 50 8.03 4.02 2.91
C LEU A 50 7.31 3.46 4.14
N ALA A 51 6.01 3.74 4.24
CA ALA A 51 5.15 3.27 5.31
C ALA A 51 4.28 2.09 4.86
N LEU A 52 4.02 1.15 5.78
CA LEU A 52 3.14 0.01 5.57
C LEU A 52 2.04 0.01 6.62
N LEU A 53 0.76 -0.08 6.21
CA LEU A 53 -0.35 -0.36 7.12
C LEU A 53 -0.76 -1.83 7.00
N CYS A 54 -0.62 -2.59 8.09
CA CYS A 54 -0.86 -4.03 8.10
C CYS A 54 -1.70 -4.57 9.27
N ASP A 55 -2.00 -5.88 9.22
CA ASP A 55 -2.53 -6.60 10.38
C ASP A 55 -1.44 -6.69 11.46
N PRO A 56 -1.77 -6.43 12.73
CA PRO A 56 -0.78 -6.38 13.79
C PRO A 56 -0.13 -7.73 14.11
N ARG A 57 -0.63 -8.85 13.58
CA ARG A 57 0.03 -10.17 13.68
C ARG A 57 1.36 -10.21 12.94
N PHE A 58 1.55 -9.34 11.94
CA PHE A 58 2.74 -9.30 11.09
C PHE A 58 3.68 -8.13 11.38
N ALA A 59 3.31 -7.25 12.32
CA ALA A 59 4.02 -6.00 12.57
C ALA A 59 5.49 -6.21 12.93
N GLU A 60 5.77 -7.04 13.93
CA GLU A 60 7.14 -7.28 14.40
C GLU A 60 8.04 -7.88 13.31
N PHE A 61 7.47 -8.73 12.45
CA PHE A 61 8.20 -9.26 11.32
C PHE A 61 8.53 -8.15 10.32
N LEU A 62 7.54 -7.34 9.94
CA LEU A 62 7.66 -6.31 8.91
C LEU A 62 8.53 -5.11 9.33
N GLU A 63 8.56 -4.78 10.63
CA GLU A 63 9.45 -3.74 11.17
C GLU A 63 10.94 -4.07 10.95
N LYS A 64 11.28 -5.35 10.80
CA LYS A 64 12.65 -5.83 10.58
C LYS A 64 13.01 -5.97 9.09
N GLN A 65 12.07 -5.67 8.17
CA GLN A 65 12.25 -5.88 6.74
C GLN A 65 12.56 -4.55 6.01
N PRO A 66 13.82 -4.26 5.64
CA PRO A 66 14.08 -3.15 4.75
C PRO A 66 13.47 -3.42 3.36
N PRO A 67 13.04 -2.39 2.62
CA PRO A 67 13.25 -0.97 2.89
C PRO A 67 12.07 -0.26 3.58
N ILE A 68 11.26 -0.98 4.37
CA ILE A 68 10.12 -0.40 5.10
C ILE A 68 10.65 0.49 6.25
N ASP A 69 10.24 1.75 6.29
CA ASP A 69 10.68 2.72 7.31
C ASP A 69 9.72 2.79 8.51
N THR A 70 8.43 2.52 8.29
CA THR A 70 7.41 2.64 9.34
C THR A 70 6.28 1.64 9.14
N VAL A 71 5.92 0.92 10.19
CA VAL A 71 4.79 -0.01 10.18
C VAL A 71 3.66 0.56 11.05
N TRP A 72 2.52 0.77 10.42
CA TRP A 72 1.25 1.09 11.05
C TRP A 72 0.42 -0.19 11.18
N VAL A 73 -0.36 -0.30 12.23
CA VAL A 73 -1.14 -1.51 12.49
C VAL A 73 -2.62 -1.22 12.69
N LEU A 74 -3.46 -2.13 12.21
CA LEU A 74 -4.88 -2.11 12.54
C LEU A 74 -5.09 -2.32 14.05
N PRO A 75 -6.11 -1.67 14.64
CA PRO A 75 -6.40 -1.82 16.06
C PRO A 75 -6.82 -3.26 16.37
N LYS A 76 -6.19 -3.86 17.38
CA LYS A 76 -6.60 -5.17 17.91
C LYS A 76 -7.89 -5.02 18.72
N ARG A 77 -8.76 -6.04 18.67
CA ARG A 77 -9.93 -6.11 19.54
C ARG A 77 -9.45 -6.35 20.98
N GLY A 78 -9.52 -5.31 21.81
CA GLY A 78 -9.26 -5.42 23.24
C GLY A 78 -10.45 -6.00 24.01
N TYR A 79 -10.21 -6.39 25.26
CA TYR A 79 -11.22 -6.95 26.17
C TYR A 79 -12.21 -5.90 26.70
N VAL A 80 -11.88 -4.61 26.59
CA VAL A 80 -12.69 -3.50 27.10
C VAL A 80 -13.66 -2.98 26.03
N CYS A 81 -14.92 -2.75 26.42
CA CYS A 81 -15.93 -2.16 25.54
C CYS A 81 -15.46 -0.78 25.01
N GLY A 82 -15.56 -0.56 23.70
CA GLY A 82 -15.15 0.68 23.04
C GLY A 82 -13.64 0.83 22.76
N SER A 83 -12.78 -0.09 23.24
CA SER A 83 -11.32 -0.07 22.96
C SER A 83 -11.03 -0.12 21.46
N LEU A 84 -11.78 -0.95 20.71
CA LEU A 84 -11.63 -1.07 19.27
C LEU A 84 -11.97 0.24 18.54
N LEU A 85 -13.06 0.91 18.92
CA LEU A 85 -13.47 2.18 18.30
C LEU A 85 -12.45 3.28 18.57
N LYS A 86 -11.95 3.39 19.81
CA LYS A 86 -10.88 4.33 20.16
C LYS A 86 -9.60 4.06 19.36
N GLY A 87 -9.24 2.78 19.18
CA GLY A 87 -8.12 2.38 18.34
C GLY A 87 -8.28 2.80 16.88
N TRP A 88 -9.48 2.63 16.31
CA TRP A 88 -9.80 3.09 14.96
C TRP A 88 -9.72 4.61 14.82
N LEU A 89 -10.30 5.35 15.78
CA LEU A 89 -10.25 6.81 15.79
C LEU A 89 -8.81 7.32 15.88
N ARG A 90 -7.99 6.73 16.74
CA ARG A 90 -6.58 7.10 16.87
C ARG A 90 -5.78 6.81 15.60
N LEU A 91 -5.92 5.60 15.04
CA LEU A 91 -5.24 5.22 13.81
C LEU A 91 -5.61 6.15 12.65
N THR A 92 -6.91 6.39 12.46
CA THR A 92 -7.38 7.26 11.37
C THR A 92 -6.90 8.70 11.56
N TRP A 93 -6.91 9.21 12.79
CA TRP A 93 -6.40 10.54 13.11
C TRP A 93 -4.91 10.70 12.83
N ASP A 94 -4.09 9.73 13.27
CA ASP A 94 -2.64 9.76 13.06
C ASP A 94 -2.30 9.63 11.58
N LEU A 95 -3.01 8.78 10.84
CA LEU A 95 -2.87 8.63 9.39
C LEU A 95 -3.28 9.90 8.63
N VAL A 96 -4.38 10.55 8.99
CA VAL A 96 -4.86 11.78 8.31
C VAL A 96 -3.93 12.97 8.56
N ARG A 97 -3.27 13.01 9.71
CA ARG A 97 -2.25 14.01 10.04
C ARG A 97 -0.90 13.74 9.39
N THR A 98 -0.69 12.53 8.90
CA THR A 98 0.50 12.19 8.15
C THR A 98 0.29 12.56 6.69
N GLU A 99 1.16 13.43 6.17
CA GLU A 99 1.09 13.87 4.78
C GLU A 99 1.71 12.81 3.86
N PHE A 100 0.85 11.99 3.25
CA PHE A 100 1.24 11.00 2.26
C PHE A 100 1.11 11.59 0.85
N ASP A 101 2.21 11.61 0.10
CA ASP A 101 2.21 12.04 -1.30
C ASP A 101 1.59 10.97 -2.22
N ALA A 102 1.75 9.69 -1.84
CA ALA A 102 1.12 8.58 -2.53
C ALA A 102 0.59 7.52 -1.55
N VAL A 103 -0.54 6.93 -1.89
CA VAL A 103 -1.14 5.79 -1.18
C VAL A 103 -1.40 4.67 -2.18
N ILE A 104 -0.93 3.47 -1.87
CA ILE A 104 -1.08 2.26 -2.67
C ILE A 104 -1.89 1.25 -1.85
N ASP A 105 -3.15 1.03 -2.23
CA ASP A 105 -4.02 0.06 -1.57
C ASP A 105 -4.01 -1.29 -2.29
N LEU A 106 -3.26 -2.23 -1.73
CA LEU A 106 -3.23 -3.62 -2.16
C LEU A 106 -4.21 -4.50 -1.40
N ALA A 107 -4.89 -3.99 -0.38
CA ALA A 107 -5.82 -4.77 0.43
C ALA A 107 -7.18 -4.95 -0.29
N ASP A 108 -7.60 -3.97 -1.08
CA ASP A 108 -8.89 -3.91 -1.79
C ASP A 108 -10.07 -4.36 -0.91
N THR A 109 -10.13 -3.77 0.28
CA THR A 109 -11.19 -4.02 1.25
C THR A 109 -12.04 -2.78 1.46
N ARG A 110 -13.26 -2.98 1.97
CA ARG A 110 -14.09 -1.87 2.42
C ARG A 110 -13.39 -1.01 3.48
N THR A 111 -12.66 -1.67 4.37
CA THR A 111 -11.91 -1.00 5.44
C THR A 111 -10.78 -0.15 4.89
N SER A 112 -9.98 -0.68 3.97
CA SER A 112 -8.86 0.07 3.36
C SER A 112 -9.38 1.25 2.53
N SER A 113 -10.39 1.05 1.68
CA SER A 113 -10.99 2.13 0.88
C SER A 113 -11.58 3.27 1.74
N GLN A 114 -12.13 2.96 2.92
CA GLN A 114 -12.59 3.98 3.86
C GLN A 114 -11.42 4.81 4.43
N ILE A 115 -10.32 4.16 4.81
CA ILE A 115 -9.10 4.85 5.27
C ILE A 115 -8.56 5.74 4.15
N VAL A 116 -8.37 5.20 2.94
CA VAL A 116 -7.83 5.92 1.78
C VAL A 116 -8.67 7.16 1.43
N ARG A 117 -10.00 7.07 1.57
CA ARG A 117 -10.88 8.22 1.34
C ARG A 117 -10.64 9.37 2.32
N LEU A 118 -10.29 9.06 3.57
CA LEU A 118 -10.02 10.06 4.60
C LEU A 118 -8.64 10.69 4.42
N LEU A 119 -7.71 9.98 3.80
CA LEU A 119 -6.38 10.49 3.48
C LEU A 119 -6.44 11.57 2.39
N ARG A 120 -5.70 12.66 2.63
CA ARG A 120 -5.59 13.81 1.71
C ARG A 120 -4.50 13.63 0.64
N SER A 121 -4.19 12.40 0.29
CA SER A 121 -3.09 12.11 -0.62
C SER A 121 -3.44 12.49 -2.07
N PRO A 122 -2.55 13.19 -2.79
CA PRO A 122 -2.78 13.57 -4.18
C PRO A 122 -2.73 12.37 -5.12
N VAL A 123 -2.08 11.26 -4.75
CA VAL A 123 -2.01 10.03 -5.55
C VAL A 123 -2.55 8.87 -4.71
N ARG A 124 -3.66 8.28 -5.15
CA ARG A 124 -4.35 7.18 -4.46
C ARG A 124 -4.60 6.07 -5.47
N ILE A 125 -3.76 5.04 -5.39
CA ILE A 125 -3.74 3.90 -6.28
C ILE A 125 -4.51 2.75 -5.63
N GLY A 126 -5.46 2.17 -6.36
CA GLY A 126 -6.19 0.97 -5.93
C GLY A 126 -6.70 0.18 -7.13
N TYR A 127 -7.18 -1.04 -6.88
CA TYR A 127 -7.76 -1.86 -7.93
C TYR A 127 -9.12 -1.32 -8.38
N GLN A 128 -9.42 -1.44 -9.67
CA GLN A 128 -10.73 -1.10 -10.20
C GLN A 128 -11.73 -2.20 -9.78
N PRO A 129 -12.80 -1.88 -9.03
CA PRO A 129 -13.79 -2.87 -8.65
C PRO A 129 -14.49 -3.40 -9.92
N PRO A 130 -14.76 -4.72 -10.02
CA PRO A 130 -15.43 -5.30 -11.18
C PRO A 130 -16.83 -4.69 -11.35
N LEU A 131 -17.21 -4.45 -12.62
CA LEU A 131 -18.36 -3.65 -13.08
C LEU A 131 -19.76 -4.10 -12.61
N ARG A 132 -19.87 -5.08 -11.70
CA ARG A 132 -21.13 -5.75 -11.35
C ARG A 132 -21.63 -5.47 -9.92
N LEU A 133 -21.02 -4.58 -9.15
CA LEU A 133 -21.50 -4.23 -7.80
C LEU A 133 -21.74 -2.74 -7.60
N ARG A 134 -22.74 -2.46 -6.74
CA ARG A 134 -23.03 -1.21 -6.01
C ARG A 134 -21.77 -0.59 -5.33
N ARG A 135 -20.66 -1.33 -5.25
CA ARG A 135 -19.29 -0.91 -4.86
C ARG A 135 -18.75 0.26 -5.68
N GLN A 136 -19.07 0.34 -6.98
CA GLN A 136 -18.46 1.32 -7.90
C GLN A 136 -18.70 2.79 -7.50
N TRP A 137 -19.85 3.11 -6.91
CA TRP A 137 -20.24 4.48 -6.58
C TRP A 137 -19.51 5.05 -5.36
N TRP A 138 -19.05 4.19 -4.45
CA TRP A 138 -18.43 4.61 -3.19
C TRP A 138 -16.92 4.38 -3.27
N GLU A 139 -16.47 3.18 -3.61
CA GLU A 139 -15.03 2.85 -3.64
C GLU A 139 -14.31 3.52 -4.81
N GLY A 140 -15.01 3.75 -5.94
CA GLY A 140 -14.45 4.43 -7.10
C GLY A 140 -14.04 5.89 -6.86
N ARG A 141 -14.53 6.55 -5.79
CA ARG A 141 -14.10 7.90 -5.40
C ARG A 141 -12.92 7.93 -4.43
N ALA A 142 -12.55 6.79 -3.84
CA ALA A 142 -11.43 6.72 -2.91
C ALA A 142 -10.09 6.80 -3.66
N TYR A 143 -10.05 6.26 -4.87
CA TYR A 143 -8.85 6.19 -5.70
C TYR A 143 -8.98 7.15 -6.89
N ASN A 144 -7.88 7.76 -7.30
CA ASN A 144 -7.82 8.56 -8.52
C ASN A 144 -7.05 7.84 -9.65
N THR A 145 -6.21 6.88 -9.27
CA THR A 145 -5.49 6.03 -10.20
C THR A 145 -5.93 4.59 -9.99
N HIS A 146 -6.46 3.96 -11.04
CA HIS A 146 -7.01 2.61 -10.95
C HIS A 146 -6.11 1.60 -11.66
N ILE A 147 -5.75 0.54 -10.95
CA ILE A 147 -5.12 -0.63 -11.52
C ILE A 147 -6.25 -1.50 -12.08
N ARG A 148 -6.20 -1.82 -13.39
CA ARG A 148 -7.13 -2.78 -13.97
C ARG A 148 -6.77 -4.17 -13.44
N PRO A 149 -7.72 -4.91 -12.83
CA PRO A 149 -7.45 -6.29 -12.44
C PRO A 149 -7.11 -7.10 -13.69
N ASN A 150 -6.10 -7.98 -13.59
CA ASN A 150 -5.74 -8.88 -14.68
C ASN A 150 -6.97 -9.72 -15.07
N ARG A 151 -7.21 -9.89 -16.37
CA ARG A 151 -8.26 -10.82 -16.82
C ARG A 151 -7.82 -12.22 -16.46
N LEU A 152 -8.74 -13.00 -15.91
CA LEU A 152 -8.54 -14.43 -15.68
C LEU A 152 -8.20 -15.09 -17.04
N GLY A 153 -6.93 -15.43 -17.26
CA GLY A 153 -6.42 -15.97 -18.53
C GLY A 153 -5.21 -15.24 -19.13
N ASP A 154 -4.90 -14.02 -18.68
CA ASP A 154 -3.64 -13.35 -19.03
C ASP A 154 -2.54 -13.93 -18.13
N ALA A 155 -1.58 -14.65 -18.72
CA ALA A 155 -0.49 -15.34 -18.04
C ALA A 155 0.58 -14.38 -17.47
N GLU A 156 0.18 -13.35 -16.73
CA GLU A 156 1.10 -12.57 -15.90
C GLU A 156 1.14 -13.17 -14.49
N HIS A 157 2.34 -13.33 -13.93
CA HIS A 157 2.56 -13.96 -12.63
C HIS A 157 1.88 -13.14 -11.53
N VAL A 158 1.48 -13.79 -10.43
CA VAL A 158 0.91 -13.10 -9.23
C VAL A 158 1.79 -11.92 -8.79
N VAL A 159 3.11 -12.05 -8.95
CA VAL A 159 4.12 -10.99 -8.74
C VAL A 159 3.81 -9.72 -9.53
N ASP A 160 3.44 -9.83 -10.80
CA ASP A 160 3.22 -8.69 -11.69
C ASP A 160 2.01 -7.86 -11.24
N SER A 161 1.01 -8.49 -10.60
CA SER A 161 -0.12 -7.77 -9.99
C SER A 161 0.33 -6.87 -8.84
N TYR A 162 1.31 -7.30 -8.04
CA TYR A 162 1.89 -6.48 -6.95
C TYR A 162 2.77 -5.35 -7.46
N LEU A 163 3.34 -5.49 -8.66
CA LEU A 163 4.19 -4.48 -9.30
C LEU A 163 3.41 -3.54 -10.23
N ALA A 164 2.15 -3.84 -10.53
CA ALA A 164 1.26 -3.00 -11.32
C ALA A 164 1.15 -1.54 -10.83
N PRO A 165 1.17 -1.22 -9.51
CA PRO A 165 1.22 0.17 -9.05
C PRO A 165 2.44 0.95 -9.57
N LEU A 166 3.60 0.31 -9.74
CA LEU A 166 4.82 0.96 -10.23
C LEU A 166 4.66 1.40 -11.68
N LYS A 167 4.03 0.55 -12.52
CA LYS A 167 3.69 0.89 -13.90
C LYS A 167 2.80 2.14 -13.95
N GLN A 168 1.84 2.27 -13.03
CA GLN A 168 0.95 3.45 -12.93
C GLN A 168 1.67 4.72 -12.45
N LEU A 169 2.71 4.57 -11.62
CA LEU A 169 3.59 5.66 -11.21
C LEU A 169 4.62 6.05 -12.29
N GLY A 170 4.58 5.42 -13.47
CA GLY A 170 5.55 5.63 -14.54
C GLY A 170 6.95 5.12 -14.21
N GLN A 171 7.09 4.24 -13.21
CA GLN A 171 8.38 3.73 -12.75
C GLN A 171 8.71 2.38 -13.40
N MET A 172 9.97 2.19 -13.73
CA MET A 172 10.48 0.90 -14.23
C MET A 172 10.56 -0.11 -13.09
N ILE A 173 10.25 -1.37 -13.40
CA ILE A 173 10.43 -2.48 -12.48
C ILE A 173 11.90 -2.90 -12.54
N VAL A 174 12.64 -2.65 -11.46
CA VAL A 174 14.06 -3.01 -11.31
C VAL A 174 14.21 -4.41 -10.74
N GLN A 175 13.27 -4.84 -9.89
CA GLN A 175 13.37 -6.13 -9.20
C GLN A 175 12.05 -6.91 -9.24
N ARG A 176 12.05 -8.09 -9.87
CA ARG A 176 10.86 -8.97 -9.92
C ARG A 176 10.85 -10.03 -8.83
N GLN A 177 12.02 -10.42 -8.32
CA GLN A 177 12.12 -11.45 -7.29
C GLN A 177 12.00 -10.82 -5.90
N PRO A 178 11.00 -11.24 -5.11
CA PRO A 178 10.89 -10.80 -3.73
C PRO A 178 12.06 -11.34 -2.92
N LYS A 179 12.68 -10.49 -2.10
CA LYS A 179 13.67 -10.91 -1.10
C LYS A 179 13.15 -10.55 0.28
N LEU A 180 13.27 -11.48 1.21
CA LEU A 180 13.11 -11.24 2.63
C LEU A 180 14.48 -11.36 3.28
N ASN A 181 14.72 -10.55 4.30
CA ASN A 181 15.90 -10.71 5.12
C ASN A 181 15.64 -11.74 6.20
N ASP A 182 16.63 -12.61 6.42
CA ASP A 182 16.57 -13.61 7.48
C ASP A 182 16.54 -12.92 8.85
N CYS A 183 15.41 -13.04 9.56
CA CYS A 183 15.25 -12.50 10.91
C CYS A 183 16.05 -13.28 11.98
N SER A 184 16.61 -14.43 11.63
CA SER A 184 17.41 -15.29 12.52
C SER A 184 18.92 -15.01 12.46
N ALA A 185 19.37 -14.17 11.53
CA ALA A 185 20.77 -13.76 11.49
C ALA A 185 20.97 -12.61 12.50
N PRO A 186 21.95 -12.70 13.43
CA PRO A 186 22.35 -11.52 14.20
C PRO A 186 22.72 -10.44 13.20
N ALA A 187 22.36 -9.18 13.49
CA ALA A 187 22.65 -8.03 12.64
C ALA A 187 24.14 -8.08 12.25
N GLN A 188 24.43 -8.58 11.05
CA GLN A 188 25.80 -8.70 10.59
C GLN A 188 26.34 -7.28 10.55
N ALA A 189 27.41 -7.10 11.32
CA ALA A 189 28.09 -5.85 11.54
C ALA A 189 28.23 -5.09 10.23
N ARG A 190 27.67 -3.89 10.21
CA ARG A 190 28.02 -2.91 9.18
C ARG A 190 29.50 -2.60 9.35
N HIS A 191 30.29 -3.05 8.38
CA HIS A 191 31.61 -2.56 7.97
C HIS A 191 32.71 -2.47 9.02
N GLU A 192 33.79 -3.22 8.78
CA GLU A 192 35.09 -2.62 8.38
C GLU A 192 35.63 -3.36 7.16
#